data_AF-A0A183SNT9-F1
#
_entry.id   AF-A0A183SNT9-F1
#
_cell.length_a   1.000
_cell.length_b   1.000
_cell.length_c   1.000
_cell.angle_alpha   90.00
_cell.angle_beta   90.00
_cell.angle_gamma   90.00
#
_symmetry.space_group_name_H-M   'P 1'
#
loop_
_entity.id
_entity.type
_entity.pdbx_description
1 polymer ?
#
loop_
_entity_poly.entity_id
_entity_poly.type
_entity_poly.pdbx_seq_one_letter_code
_entity_poly.pdbx_strand_id
1 'polypeptide(L)'
;MDNLLLSVLFPFRLGADGLSYLEMDHLQHLNTGAVCASAHISAGLNEHLKDPCAMSVHFSSFCLKERVPKMFELLSRRFRATDWLDHTRILTLVNMITAGDWSANSVSCDGFKSSLTILKIRLKYLMYLKLIALFYPLAIMLTANGAHRFAMRRAASNLSSLGRVHELWSGLEQASLMRRLATRLGDESQSRAFDDFLDKMTRIGQHVLQKDKLKFSLHAEGSSLAPAVESLQDFLTALPPSSGSPSSASSDDSTTSDPVGYLPVLPQNAYFVLPYSVHYTSLALPAPLFVSPDFPAPHVAICLPNSRMNPGTAATAVTYSMWW
;
A
#
# COMPACT_ATOMS: atom_id res chain seq x y z
N MET A 1 8.34 4.63 13.06
CA MET A 1 8.04 3.64 12.01
C MET A 1 6.57 3.74 11.70
N ASP A 2 6.22 4.92 11.19
CA ASP A 2 4.90 5.48 11.33
C ASP A 2 4.16 5.33 9.99
N ASN A 3 2.88 5.03 10.13
CA ASN A 3 2.03 4.34 9.17
C ASN A 3 1.94 5.03 7.80
N LEU A 4 2.91 4.79 6.92
CA LEU A 4 2.92 5.36 5.56
C LEU A 4 1.63 5.02 4.81
N LEU A 5 1.09 3.81 5.01
CA LEU A 5 -0.16 3.38 4.39
C LEU A 5 -1.35 4.24 4.84
N LEU A 6 -1.42 4.54 6.14
CA LEU A 6 -2.47 5.39 6.68
C LEU A 6 -2.28 6.83 6.18
N SER A 7 -1.06 7.40 6.24
CA SER A 7 -0.81 8.79 5.85
C SER A 7 -1.04 9.07 4.38
N VAL A 8 -1.00 8.01 3.57
CA VAL A 8 -1.23 8.06 2.13
C VAL A 8 -2.72 7.89 1.81
N LEU A 9 -3.46 7.07 2.58
CA LEU A 9 -4.89 6.82 2.35
C LEU A 9 -5.82 7.87 3.00
N PHE A 10 -5.44 8.42 4.15
CA PHE A 10 -6.27 9.36 4.92
C PHE A 10 -6.57 10.68 4.20
N PRO A 11 -5.59 11.36 3.57
CA PRO A 11 -5.84 12.65 2.93
C PRO A 11 -6.92 12.62 1.86
N PHE A 12 -7.23 11.46 1.28
CA PHE A 12 -8.27 11.29 0.26
C PHE A 12 -9.65 10.94 0.80
N ARG A 13 -9.78 10.67 2.11
CA ARG A 13 -11.05 10.35 2.77
C ARG A 13 -11.45 11.32 3.88
N LEU A 14 -10.61 12.34 4.10
CA LEU A 14 -10.82 13.47 4.99
C LEU A 14 -11.30 14.71 4.22
N GLY A 15 -11.81 15.70 4.97
CA GLY A 15 -12.08 17.04 4.47
C GLY A 15 -10.80 17.77 4.09
N ALA A 16 -10.93 18.82 3.27
CA ALA A 16 -9.79 19.65 2.88
C ALA A 16 -10.24 21.06 2.49
N ASP A 17 -9.39 22.05 2.76
CA ASP A 17 -9.57 23.45 2.31
C ASP A 17 -10.95 24.04 2.67
N GLY A 18 -11.40 23.81 3.91
CA GLY A 18 -12.69 24.27 4.43
C GLY A 18 -13.91 23.45 3.99
N LEU A 19 -13.73 22.39 3.19
CA LEU A 19 -14.78 21.45 2.81
C LEU A 19 -14.81 20.24 3.75
N SER A 20 -16.01 19.83 4.13
CA SER A 20 -16.25 18.60 4.90
C SER A 20 -15.86 17.35 4.10
N TYR A 21 -15.68 16.22 4.79
CA TYR A 21 -15.36 14.96 4.13
C TYR A 21 -16.46 14.51 3.15
N LEU A 22 -17.73 14.85 3.40
CA LEU A 22 -18.87 14.53 2.52
C LEU A 22 -18.84 15.35 1.23
N GLU A 23 -18.58 16.65 1.35
CA GLU A 23 -18.49 17.54 0.18
C GLU A 23 -17.29 17.17 -0.68
N MET A 24 -16.14 16.87 -0.06
CA MET A 24 -14.96 16.38 -0.77
C MET A 24 -15.20 15.06 -1.49
N ASP A 25 -15.87 14.10 -0.85
CA ASP A 25 -16.21 12.81 -1.47
C ASP A 25 -17.18 12.98 -2.64
N HIS A 26 -18.18 13.85 -2.48
CA HIS A 26 -19.12 14.18 -3.55
C HIS A 26 -18.42 14.82 -4.76
N LEU A 27 -17.57 15.83 -4.53
CA LEU A 27 -16.80 16.48 -5.59
C LEU A 27 -15.83 15.51 -6.28
N GLN A 28 -15.23 14.60 -5.52
CA GLN A 28 -14.37 13.56 -6.06
C GLN A 28 -15.16 12.62 -6.97
N HIS A 29 -16.32 12.15 -6.54
CA HIS A 29 -17.17 11.26 -7.35
C HIS A 29 -17.68 11.93 -8.63
N LEU A 30 -17.98 13.23 -8.58
CA LEU A 30 -18.47 13.97 -9.75
C LEU A 30 -17.39 14.27 -10.79
N ASN A 31 -16.15 14.49 -10.36
CA ASN A 31 -15.09 15.02 -11.23
C ASN A 31 -13.97 14.01 -11.52
N THR A 32 -13.92 12.89 -10.81
CA THR A 32 -12.89 11.86 -10.98
C THR A 32 -13.53 10.48 -11.03
N GLY A 33 -12.97 9.58 -11.84
CA GLY A 33 -13.34 8.17 -11.84
C GLY A 33 -12.73 7.40 -10.66
N ALA A 34 -11.52 7.79 -10.26
CA ALA A 34 -10.88 7.33 -9.04
C ALA A 34 -9.77 8.30 -8.61
N VAL A 35 -9.52 8.35 -7.32
CA VAL A 35 -8.28 8.88 -6.72
C VAL A 35 -7.78 7.83 -5.76
N CYS A 36 -6.56 7.37 -5.98
CA CYS A 36 -5.94 6.31 -5.18
C CYS A 36 -4.52 6.72 -4.82
N ALA A 37 -4.08 6.22 -3.68
CA ALA A 37 -2.77 6.48 -3.16
C ALA A 37 -2.24 5.17 -2.59
N SER A 38 -1.05 4.76 -3.04
CA SER A 38 -0.45 3.48 -2.68
C SER A 38 1.02 3.67 -2.34
N ALA A 39 1.47 2.98 -1.30
CA ALA A 39 2.87 2.90 -0.96
C ALA A 39 3.54 1.84 -1.85
N HIS A 40 4.65 2.21 -2.48
CA HIS A 40 5.45 1.35 -3.34
C HIS A 40 6.86 1.22 -2.80
N ILE A 41 7.41 0.02 -2.95
CA ILE A 41 8.78 -0.31 -2.58
C ILE A 41 9.41 -0.88 -3.84
N SER A 42 10.63 -0.46 -4.16
CA SER A 42 11.39 -0.96 -5.29
C SER A 42 12.84 -1.18 -4.87
N ALA A 43 13.43 -2.27 -5.33
CA ALA A 43 14.87 -2.50 -5.24
C ALA A 43 15.52 -2.27 -6.60
N GLY A 44 16.76 -1.79 -6.60
CA GLY A 44 17.57 -1.74 -7.81
C GLY A 44 17.92 -3.14 -8.32
N LEU A 45 18.05 -3.28 -9.64
CA LEU A 45 18.33 -4.56 -10.31
C LEU A 45 19.68 -5.19 -9.89
N ASN A 46 20.64 -4.35 -9.50
CA ASN A 46 22.01 -4.75 -9.11
C ASN A 46 22.28 -4.59 -7.61
N GLU A 47 21.27 -4.20 -6.83
CA GLU A 47 21.44 -3.98 -5.40
C GLU A 47 21.51 -5.32 -4.65
N HIS A 48 22.40 -5.40 -3.67
CA HIS A 48 22.48 -6.55 -2.79
C HIS A 48 21.21 -6.62 -1.93
N LEU A 49 20.77 -7.82 -1.56
CA LEU A 49 19.47 -8.03 -0.86
C LEU A 49 19.33 -7.22 0.44
N LYS A 50 20.45 -6.89 1.09
CA LYS A 50 20.48 -6.12 2.34
C LYS A 50 20.56 -4.61 2.13
N ASP A 51 20.76 -4.15 0.90
CA ASP A 51 20.88 -2.74 0.57
C ASP A 51 19.53 -2.03 0.82
N PRO A 52 19.57 -0.72 1.10
CA PRO A 52 18.37 0.07 1.34
C PRO A 52 17.46 0.03 0.10
N CYS A 53 16.21 -0.39 0.27
CA CYS A 53 15.22 -0.31 -0.80
C CYS A 53 14.66 1.11 -0.95
N ALA A 54 14.38 1.51 -2.19
CA ALA A 54 13.70 2.77 -2.47
C ALA A 54 12.22 2.68 -2.09
N MET A 55 11.74 3.68 -1.36
CA MET A 55 10.37 3.80 -0.86
C MET A 55 9.71 5.01 -1.52
N SER A 56 8.51 4.81 -2.06
CA SER A 56 7.78 5.89 -2.72
C SER A 56 6.27 5.80 -2.44
N VAL A 57 5.60 6.92 -2.62
CA VAL A 57 4.14 7.00 -2.59
C VAL A 57 3.68 7.34 -3.99
N HIS A 58 2.82 6.50 -4.54
CA HIS A 58 2.22 6.71 -5.84
C HIS A 58 0.79 7.23 -5.65
N PHE A 59 0.50 8.39 -6.24
CA PHE A 59 -0.84 8.92 -6.35
C PHE A 59 -1.32 8.71 -7.78
N SER A 60 -2.45 8.05 -7.94
CA SER A 60 -3.08 7.83 -9.25
C SER A 60 -4.48 8.41 -9.26
N SER A 61 -4.80 9.20 -10.28
CA SER A 61 -6.16 9.67 -10.52
C SER A 61 -6.51 9.60 -12.00
N PHE A 62 -7.79 9.38 -12.28
CA PHE A 62 -8.34 9.27 -13.62
C PHE A 62 -9.59 10.14 -13.72
N CYS A 63 -9.75 10.88 -14.81
CA CYS A 63 -10.93 11.71 -15.07
C CYS A 63 -11.22 11.79 -16.57
N LEU A 64 -12.41 12.29 -16.91
CA LEU A 64 -12.76 12.65 -18.29
C LEU A 64 -12.01 13.91 -18.72
N LYS A 65 -11.77 14.08 -20.03
CA LYS A 65 -11.03 15.21 -20.61
C LYS A 65 -11.48 16.58 -20.07
N GLU A 66 -12.79 16.79 -20.01
CA GLU A 66 -13.41 18.05 -19.56
C GLU A 66 -13.20 18.34 -18.06
N ARG A 67 -12.84 17.32 -17.27
CA ARG A 67 -12.72 17.40 -15.81
C ARG A 67 -11.28 17.49 -15.32
N VAL A 68 -10.29 17.48 -16.22
CA VAL A 68 -8.86 17.55 -15.88
C VAL A 68 -8.52 18.74 -14.98
N PRO A 69 -8.96 20.00 -15.26
CA PRO A 69 -8.65 21.12 -14.38
C PRO A 69 -9.23 20.93 -12.98
N LYS A 70 -10.46 20.40 -12.90
CA LYS A 70 -11.15 20.19 -11.62
C LYS A 70 -10.53 19.06 -10.81
N MET A 71 -10.01 18.02 -11.46
CA MET A 71 -9.25 16.96 -10.79
C MET A 71 -7.99 17.53 -10.12
N PHE A 72 -7.19 18.31 -10.84
CA PHE A 72 -5.98 18.93 -10.29
C PHE A 72 -6.28 19.92 -9.17
N GLU A 73 -7.36 20.69 -9.29
CA GLU A 73 -7.85 21.55 -8.21
C GLU A 73 -8.18 20.76 -6.94
N LEU A 74 -8.87 19.61 -7.05
CA LEU A 74 -9.17 18.76 -5.88
C LEU A 74 -7.90 18.18 -5.24
N LEU A 75 -6.93 17.77 -6.05
CA LEU A 75 -5.63 17.32 -5.55
C LEU A 75 -4.88 18.44 -4.83
N SER A 76 -4.92 19.66 -5.38
CA SER A 76 -4.31 20.86 -4.78
C SER A 76 -4.88 21.14 -3.40
N ARG A 77 -6.21 21.12 -3.25
CA ARG A 77 -6.90 21.31 -1.95
C ARG A 77 -6.44 20.30 -0.91
N ARG A 78 -6.40 19.01 -1.27
CA ARG A 78 -5.95 17.94 -0.37
C ARG A 78 -4.49 18.11 0.05
N PHE A 79 -3.63 18.53 -0.87
CA PHE A 79 -2.20 18.68 -0.60
C PHE A 79 -1.89 19.92 0.24
N ARG A 80 -2.70 20.97 0.13
CA ARG A 80 -2.52 22.23 0.87
C ARG A 80 -3.01 22.14 2.31
N ALA A 81 -4.22 21.63 2.54
CA ALA A 81 -4.87 21.72 3.84
C ALA A 81 -5.84 20.55 4.05
N THR A 82 -5.32 19.36 4.34
CA THR A 82 -6.13 18.24 4.83
C THR A 82 -6.60 18.54 6.26
N ASP A 83 -7.89 18.34 6.53
CA ASP A 83 -8.47 18.50 7.86
C ASP A 83 -8.15 17.29 8.74
N TRP A 84 -7.18 17.44 9.62
CA TRP A 84 -6.78 16.43 10.61
C TRP A 84 -7.54 16.58 11.94
N LEU A 85 -8.43 17.57 12.08
CA LEU A 85 -9.16 17.84 13.32
C LEU A 85 -10.42 16.99 13.46
N ASP A 86 -10.89 16.34 12.39
CA ASP A 86 -12.06 15.45 12.43
C ASP A 86 -11.71 14.09 13.07
N HIS A 87 -11.65 14.07 14.40
CA HIS A 87 -11.28 12.91 15.20
C HIS A 87 -12.21 11.72 14.95
N THR A 88 -13.52 11.99 14.91
CA THR A 88 -14.56 10.97 14.70
C THR A 88 -14.41 10.29 13.35
N ARG A 89 -14.14 11.06 12.29
CA ARG A 89 -13.92 10.50 10.95
C ARG A 89 -12.64 9.67 10.88
N ILE A 90 -11.56 10.15 11.47
CA ILE A 90 -10.28 9.43 11.51
C ILE A 90 -10.47 8.09 12.23
N LEU A 91 -11.10 8.08 13.41
CA LEU A 91 -11.38 6.85 14.14
C LEU A 91 -12.26 5.89 13.35
N THR A 92 -13.32 6.41 12.72
CA THR A 92 -14.20 5.63 11.83
C THR A 92 -13.42 4.96 10.71
N LEU A 93 -12.52 5.69 10.07
CA LEU A 93 -11.69 5.19 8.97
C LEU A 93 -10.64 4.17 9.46
N VAL A 94 -9.97 4.39 10.60
CA VAL A 94 -9.07 3.41 11.21
C VAL A 94 -9.82 2.10 11.47
N ASN A 95 -10.99 2.18 12.08
CA ASN A 95 -11.82 1.01 12.36
C ASN A 95 -12.30 0.33 11.08
N MET A 96 -12.70 1.10 10.07
CA MET A 96 -13.13 0.58 8.77
C MET A 96 -11.98 -0.15 8.04
N ILE A 97 -10.77 0.41 8.03
CA ILE A 97 -9.59 -0.21 7.40
C ILE A 97 -9.18 -1.47 8.18
N THR A 98 -9.21 -1.41 9.51
CA THR A 98 -8.84 -2.54 10.37
C THR A 98 -9.84 -3.71 10.24
N ALA A 99 -11.14 -3.42 10.27
CA ALA A 99 -12.20 -4.42 10.13
C ALA A 99 -12.43 -4.84 8.67
N GLY A 100 -12.05 -4.01 7.70
CA GLY A 100 -12.08 -4.30 6.27
C GLY A 100 -10.81 -5.03 5.85
N ASP A 101 -9.80 -4.26 5.43
CA ASP A 101 -8.58 -4.74 4.78
C ASP A 101 -7.76 -5.71 5.66
N TRP A 102 -7.83 -5.59 6.98
CA TRP A 102 -7.03 -6.37 7.93
C TRP A 102 -7.82 -7.39 8.75
N SER A 103 -9.06 -7.67 8.37
CA SER A 103 -9.82 -8.75 9.01
C SER A 103 -9.28 -10.13 8.63
N ALA A 104 -9.53 -11.12 9.49
CA ALA A 104 -9.22 -12.51 9.19
C ALA A 104 -9.88 -12.99 7.88
N ASN A 105 -11.07 -12.48 7.56
CA ASN A 105 -11.75 -12.83 6.31
C ASN A 105 -11.05 -12.21 5.08
N SER A 106 -10.56 -10.97 5.18
CA SER A 106 -9.83 -10.34 4.08
C SER A 106 -8.46 -10.96 3.85
N VAL A 107 -7.75 -11.31 4.93
CA VAL A 107 -6.46 -12.02 4.86
C VAL A 107 -6.60 -13.38 4.15
N SER A 108 -7.74 -14.07 4.32
CA SER A 108 -8.02 -15.31 3.59
C SER A 108 -8.45 -15.04 2.14
N CYS A 109 -9.41 -14.14 1.93
CA CYS A 109 -10.15 -14.00 0.68
C CYS A 109 -9.47 -13.12 -0.37
N ASP A 110 -8.77 -12.07 0.06
CA ASP A 110 -8.19 -11.06 -0.80
C ASP A 110 -6.70 -10.94 -0.51
N GLY A 111 -5.86 -11.50 -1.39
CA GLY A 111 -4.48 -11.07 -1.47
C GLY A 111 -4.47 -9.55 -1.71
N PHE A 112 -3.99 -8.79 -0.73
CA PHE A 112 -3.91 -7.33 -0.68
C PHE A 112 -3.84 -6.69 -2.08
N LYS A 113 -4.83 -5.85 -2.43
CA LYS A 113 -4.95 -5.14 -3.71
C LYS A 113 -3.70 -4.29 -3.97
N SER A 114 -2.67 -4.92 -4.52
CA SER A 114 -1.51 -4.26 -5.09
C SER A 114 -1.98 -3.67 -6.41
N SER A 115 -2.12 -2.34 -6.44
CA SER A 115 -2.20 -1.46 -7.61
C SER A 115 -2.28 -2.15 -8.99
N LEU A 116 -3.45 -2.71 -9.33
CA LEU A 116 -3.88 -2.93 -10.71
C LEU A 116 -5.40 -3.09 -10.76
N THR A 117 -6.12 -1.99 -10.53
CA THR A 117 -7.54 -1.90 -10.92
C THR A 117 -7.66 -1.05 -12.18
N ILE A 118 -6.92 -1.45 -13.22
CA ILE A 118 -7.21 -1.08 -14.62
C ILE A 118 -7.32 -2.40 -15.38
N LEU A 119 -8.39 -3.16 -15.10
CA LEU A 119 -9.13 -4.01 -16.05
C LEU A 119 -10.26 -4.79 -15.32
N LYS A 120 -11.13 -4.11 -14.57
CA LYS A 120 -12.37 -4.72 -14.05
C LYS A 120 -13.59 -3.85 -14.30
N ILE A 121 -13.76 -3.44 -15.55
CA ILE A 121 -15.02 -2.99 -16.16
C ILE A 121 -14.90 -3.49 -17.60
N ARG A 122 -15.65 -4.45 -18.14
CA ARG A 122 -17.10 -4.69 -18.12
C ARG A 122 -17.33 -6.09 -18.71
N LEU A 123 -17.94 -7.05 -18.01
CA LEU A 123 -18.88 -8.05 -18.56
C LEU A 123 -19.22 -9.14 -17.51
N LYS A 124 -20.53 -9.41 -17.38
CA LYS A 124 -21.17 -10.64 -16.86
C LYS A 124 -20.94 -10.92 -15.35
N TYR A 125 -21.90 -10.85 -14.43
CA TYR A 125 -23.30 -11.29 -14.48
C TYR A 125 -24.09 -10.60 -13.35
N LEU A 126 -25.10 -9.83 -13.75
CA LEU A 126 -26.18 -9.35 -12.88
C LEU A 126 -27.27 -10.44 -12.82
N MET A 127 -26.99 -11.63 -12.27
CA MET A 127 -28.04 -12.67 -12.13
C MET A 127 -27.76 -13.80 -11.11
N TYR A 128 -26.97 -13.56 -10.07
CA TYR A 128 -26.71 -14.56 -9.02
C TYR A 128 -26.97 -14.08 -7.59
N LEU A 129 -27.73 -12.98 -7.42
CA LEU A 129 -27.89 -12.33 -6.11
C LEU A 129 -29.02 -12.91 -5.23
N LYS A 130 -29.67 -14.03 -5.61
CA LYS A 130 -30.76 -14.62 -4.80
C LYS A 130 -30.51 -16.04 -4.29
N LEU A 131 -29.38 -16.68 -4.61
CA LEU A 131 -29.14 -18.08 -4.22
C LEU A 131 -28.01 -18.28 -3.18
N ILE A 132 -27.28 -17.23 -2.82
CA ILE A 132 -26.08 -17.33 -1.95
C ILE A 132 -26.41 -17.17 -0.45
N ALA A 133 -27.65 -16.82 -0.09
CA ALA A 133 -28.04 -16.59 1.30
C ALA A 133 -28.18 -17.87 2.17
N LEU A 134 -28.05 -19.07 1.60
CA LEU A 134 -28.31 -20.34 2.29
C LEU A 134 -27.09 -21.25 2.52
N PHE A 135 -25.87 -20.84 2.12
CA PHE A 135 -24.65 -21.66 2.26
C PHE A 135 -23.49 -20.91 2.94
N TYR A 136 -23.80 -20.16 4.00
CA TYR A 136 -22.85 -19.32 4.73
C TYR A 136 -21.60 -20.03 5.32
N PRO A 137 -21.61 -21.32 5.75
CA PRO A 137 -20.40 -21.93 6.29
C PRO A 137 -19.46 -22.58 5.25
N LEU A 138 -19.90 -22.78 4.00
CA LEU A 138 -19.07 -23.44 2.97
C LEU A 138 -18.31 -22.45 2.07
N ALA A 139 -18.76 -21.18 1.98
CA ALA A 139 -18.10 -20.13 1.21
C ALA A 139 -16.75 -19.66 1.82
N ILE A 140 -16.53 -19.90 3.11
CA ILE A 140 -15.27 -19.59 3.81
C ILE A 140 -14.15 -20.58 3.41
N MET A 141 -14.50 -21.80 2.96
CA MET A 141 -13.51 -22.84 2.65
C MET A 141 -12.86 -22.70 1.26
N LEU A 142 -13.56 -22.11 0.28
CA LEU A 142 -13.06 -22.03 -1.11
C LEU A 142 -12.32 -20.71 -1.42
N THR A 143 -12.28 -19.78 -0.49
CA THR A 143 -11.84 -18.40 -0.71
C THR A 143 -10.47 -18.09 -0.12
N ALA A 144 -9.84 -19.00 0.62
CA ALA A 144 -8.55 -18.75 1.29
C ALA A 144 -7.31 -18.73 0.36
N ASN A 145 -7.46 -18.22 -0.87
CA ASN A 145 -6.41 -18.09 -1.86
C ASN A 145 -5.39 -16.98 -1.51
N GLY A 146 -5.62 -16.16 -0.48
CA GLY A 146 -4.74 -15.08 -0.05
C GLY A 146 -3.78 -15.46 1.09
N ALA A 147 -4.18 -16.33 2.00
CA ALA A 147 -3.47 -16.55 3.27
C ALA A 147 -2.05 -17.10 3.09
N HIS A 148 -1.84 -17.98 2.11
CA HIS A 148 -0.51 -18.51 1.79
C HIS A 148 0.48 -17.39 1.37
N ARG A 149 -0.01 -16.30 0.76
CA ARG A 149 0.82 -15.14 0.37
C ARG A 149 1.35 -14.38 1.58
N PHE A 150 0.54 -14.28 2.64
CA PHE A 150 0.97 -13.70 3.90
C PHE A 150 2.01 -14.59 4.59
N ALA A 151 1.84 -15.92 4.57
CA ALA A 151 2.85 -16.84 5.08
C ALA A 151 4.17 -16.75 4.29
N MET A 152 4.11 -16.70 2.95
CA MET A 152 5.28 -16.50 2.09
C MET A 152 5.99 -15.17 2.34
N ARG A 153 5.24 -14.06 2.40
CA ARG A 153 5.77 -12.73 2.70
C ARG A 153 6.49 -12.72 4.05
N ARG A 154 5.87 -13.32 5.07
CA ARG A 154 6.47 -13.41 6.40
C ARG A 154 7.76 -14.24 6.38
N ALA A 155 7.76 -15.40 5.75
CA ALA A 155 8.94 -16.26 5.65
C ALA A 155 10.10 -15.54 4.93
N ALA A 156 9.80 -14.74 3.89
CA ALA A 156 10.78 -13.99 3.13
C ALA A 156 11.23 -12.66 3.80
N SER A 157 10.56 -12.22 4.86
CA SER A 157 10.72 -10.87 5.43
C SER A 157 12.14 -10.53 5.91
N ASN A 158 12.93 -11.53 6.29
CA ASN A 158 14.31 -11.33 6.75
C ASN A 158 15.37 -11.61 5.68
N LEU A 159 14.97 -12.03 4.47
CA LEU A 159 15.91 -12.31 3.38
C LEU A 159 16.45 -11.01 2.74
N SER A 160 15.66 -9.94 2.76
CA SER A 160 16.03 -8.65 2.18
C SER A 160 15.42 -7.48 2.93
N SER A 161 16.00 -6.29 2.77
CA SER A 161 15.43 -5.04 3.28
C SER A 161 14.06 -4.76 2.67
N LEU A 162 13.91 -5.00 1.36
CA LEU A 162 12.62 -4.93 0.66
C LEU A 162 11.60 -5.89 1.27
N GLY A 163 11.97 -7.15 1.50
CA GLY A 163 11.10 -8.15 2.13
C GLY A 163 10.63 -7.71 3.51
N ARG A 164 11.51 -7.06 4.28
CA ARG A 164 11.19 -6.53 5.60
C ARG A 164 10.19 -5.38 5.54
N VAL A 165 10.43 -4.39 4.67
CA VAL A 165 9.49 -3.27 4.49
C VAL A 165 8.15 -3.79 3.98
N HIS A 166 8.15 -4.76 3.07
CA HIS A 166 6.94 -5.35 2.53
C HIS A 166 6.10 -6.06 3.60
N GLU A 167 6.72 -6.79 4.53
CA GLU A 167 6.04 -7.39 5.70
C GLU A 167 5.51 -6.31 6.66
N LEU A 168 6.28 -5.25 6.90
CA LEU A 168 5.86 -4.15 7.78
C LEU A 168 4.74 -3.29 7.19
N TRP A 169 4.66 -3.13 5.86
CA TRP A 169 3.67 -2.27 5.20
C TRP A 169 2.42 -3.02 4.73
N SER A 170 2.56 -4.30 4.41
CA SER A 170 1.49 -5.08 3.77
C SER A 170 1.35 -6.51 4.32
N GLY A 171 2.10 -6.87 5.36
CA GLY A 171 2.13 -8.21 5.94
C GLY A 171 1.26 -8.39 7.19
N LEU A 172 1.49 -9.49 7.92
CA LEU A 172 0.73 -9.80 9.14
C LEU A 172 1.16 -8.90 10.30
N GLU A 173 2.40 -8.39 10.29
CA GLU A 173 2.83 -7.35 11.23
C GLU A 173 2.01 -6.06 11.08
N GLN A 174 1.71 -5.66 9.84
CA GLN A 174 0.84 -4.52 9.57
C GLN A 174 -0.57 -4.77 10.11
N ALA A 175 -1.13 -5.97 9.89
CA ALA A 175 -2.45 -6.33 10.42
C ALA A 175 -2.48 -6.23 11.96
N SER A 176 -1.44 -6.75 12.61
CA SER A 176 -1.25 -6.70 14.06
C SER A 176 -1.12 -5.26 14.56
N LEU A 177 -0.39 -4.41 13.83
CA LEU A 177 -0.26 -2.98 14.11
C LEU A 177 -1.60 -2.25 14.00
N MET A 178 -2.36 -2.48 12.93
CA MET A 178 -3.67 -1.84 12.71
C MET A 178 -4.64 -2.19 13.82
N ARG A 179 -4.68 -3.46 14.26
CA ARG A 179 -5.52 -3.88 15.39
C ARG A 179 -5.13 -3.16 16.68
N ARG A 180 -3.83 -3.06 16.99
CA ARG A 180 -3.35 -2.32 18.17
C ARG A 180 -3.71 -0.83 18.09
N LEU A 181 -3.57 -0.21 16.91
CA LEU A 181 -3.92 1.19 16.71
C LEU A 181 -5.42 1.44 16.86
N ALA A 182 -6.27 0.60 16.28
CA ALA A 182 -7.72 0.70 16.43
C ALA A 182 -8.15 0.63 17.91
N THR A 183 -7.58 -0.30 18.68
CA THR A 183 -7.84 -0.41 20.12
C THR A 183 -7.34 0.82 20.88
N ARG A 184 -6.12 1.30 20.58
CA ARG A 184 -5.51 2.45 21.27
C ARG A 184 -6.25 3.75 21.00
N LEU A 185 -6.71 3.97 19.76
CA LEU A 185 -7.39 5.19 19.34
C LEU A 185 -8.88 5.21 19.70
N GLY A 186 -9.50 4.04 19.91
CA GLY A 186 -10.90 3.94 20.33
C GLY A 186 -11.13 4.09 21.84
N ASP A 187 -10.06 4.22 22.62
CA ASP A 187 -10.13 4.42 24.07
C ASP A 187 -10.09 5.92 24.38
N GLU A 188 -11.25 6.49 24.76
CA GLU A 188 -11.42 7.90 25.12
C GLU A 188 -10.47 8.35 26.23
N SER A 189 -10.01 7.43 27.10
CA SER A 189 -9.03 7.73 28.14
C SER A 189 -7.61 8.01 27.59
N GLN A 190 -7.37 7.69 26.32
CA GLN A 190 -6.07 7.79 25.66
C GLN A 190 -6.01 8.95 24.65
N SER A 191 -6.59 10.11 24.97
CA SER A 191 -6.53 11.32 24.13
C SER A 191 -5.09 11.67 23.67
N ARG A 192 -4.08 11.53 24.54
CA ARG A 192 -2.66 11.74 24.15
C ARG A 192 -2.18 10.81 23.04
N ALA A 193 -2.69 9.58 22.99
CA ALA A 193 -2.34 8.63 21.93
C ALA A 193 -2.91 9.05 20.57
N PHE A 194 -4.06 9.72 20.58
CA PHE A 194 -4.67 10.28 19.39
C PHE A 194 -3.87 11.48 18.89
N ASP A 195 -3.48 12.38 19.78
CA ASP A 195 -2.63 13.54 19.45
C ASP A 195 -1.27 13.09 18.89
N ASP A 196 -0.60 12.13 19.56
CA ASP A 196 0.64 11.52 19.07
C ASP A 196 0.47 10.91 17.67
N PHE A 197 -0.70 10.31 17.39
CA PHE A 197 -1.02 9.75 16.10
C PHE A 197 -1.17 10.86 15.06
N LEU A 198 -1.97 11.90 15.33
CA LEU A 198 -2.14 13.03 14.43
C LEU A 198 -0.81 13.70 14.08
N ASP A 199 0.02 13.97 15.08
CA ASP A 199 1.35 14.58 14.91
C ASP A 199 2.21 13.77 13.94
N LYS A 200 2.22 12.44 14.08
CA LYS A 200 2.95 11.55 13.16
C LYS A 200 2.39 11.61 11.76
N MET A 201 1.07 11.59 11.63
CA MET A 201 0.38 11.61 10.34
C MET A 201 0.62 12.91 9.58
N THR A 202 0.54 14.04 10.27
CA THR A 202 0.87 15.37 9.72
C THR A 202 2.34 15.45 9.30
N ARG A 203 3.27 14.96 10.13
CA ARG A 203 4.71 14.93 9.78
C ARG A 203 5.00 14.07 8.55
N ILE A 204 4.37 12.89 8.44
CA ILE A 204 4.52 12.05 7.24
C ILE A 204 3.95 12.77 6.02
N GLY A 205 2.76 13.37 6.13
CA GLY A 205 2.15 14.15 5.05
C GLY A 205 3.06 15.27 4.54
N GLN A 206 3.66 16.05 5.45
CA GLN A 206 4.62 17.11 5.13
C GLN A 206 5.88 16.58 4.42
N HIS A 207 6.33 15.37 4.75
CA HIS A 207 7.51 14.77 4.12
C HIS A 207 7.21 14.18 2.73
N VAL A 208 6.03 13.58 2.57
CA VAL A 208 5.60 12.92 1.32
C VAL A 208 5.17 13.95 0.27
N LEU A 209 4.54 15.05 0.68
CA LEU A 209 3.93 16.04 -0.22
C LEU A 209 4.85 17.22 -0.56
N GLN A 210 6.17 16.99 -0.58
CA GLN A 210 7.15 18.03 -0.94
C GLN A 210 7.28 18.18 -2.45
N LYS A 211 7.11 19.40 -2.97
CA LYS A 211 7.20 19.72 -4.40
C LYS A 211 8.44 19.15 -5.08
N ASP A 212 9.60 19.23 -4.43
CA ASP A 212 10.90 18.82 -5.00
C ASP A 212 11.04 17.30 -5.18
N LYS A 213 10.20 16.51 -4.50
CA LYS A 213 10.23 15.04 -4.56
C LYS A 213 9.17 14.46 -5.49
N LEU A 214 8.26 15.28 -6.02
CA LEU A 214 7.16 14.81 -6.86
C LEU A 214 7.63 14.51 -8.27
N LYS A 215 7.28 13.32 -8.77
CA LYS A 215 7.44 12.91 -10.17
C LYS A 215 6.06 12.61 -10.73
N PHE A 216 5.80 13.03 -11.96
CA PHE A 216 4.49 12.88 -12.60
C PHE A 216 4.60 12.03 -13.85
N SER A 217 3.56 11.21 -14.07
CA SER A 217 3.32 10.53 -15.32
C SER A 217 1.91 10.87 -15.78
N LEU A 218 1.78 11.51 -16.93
CA LEU A 218 0.50 11.92 -17.50
C LEU A 218 0.20 11.10 -18.74
N HIS A 219 -0.98 10.48 -18.78
CA HIS A 219 -1.44 9.67 -19.90
C HIS A 219 -2.74 10.26 -20.45
N ALA A 220 -2.72 10.66 -21.72
CA ALA A 220 -3.89 11.18 -22.42
C ALA A 220 -3.75 10.93 -23.93
N GLU A 221 -4.86 11.05 -24.67
CA GLU A 221 -4.81 11.12 -26.12
C GLU A 221 -4.05 12.38 -26.58
N GLY A 222 -3.38 12.33 -27.74
CA GLY A 222 -2.54 13.43 -28.24
C GLY A 222 -3.25 14.80 -28.28
N SER A 223 -4.54 14.82 -28.62
CA SER A 223 -5.37 16.05 -28.67
C SER A 223 -5.70 16.65 -27.30
N SER A 224 -5.44 15.92 -26.21
CA SER A 224 -5.82 16.27 -24.84
C SER A 224 -4.62 16.43 -23.91
N LEU A 225 -3.41 16.11 -24.38
CA LEU A 225 -2.21 16.15 -23.57
C LEU A 225 -1.75 17.59 -23.28
N ALA A 226 -1.75 18.47 -24.29
CA ALA A 226 -1.36 19.87 -24.13
C ALA A 226 -2.15 20.61 -23.03
N PRO A 227 -3.51 20.62 -23.03
CA PRO A 227 -4.26 21.29 -21.97
C PRO A 227 -4.10 20.61 -20.59
N ALA A 228 -3.85 19.30 -20.57
CA ALA A 228 -3.60 18.59 -19.32
C ALA A 228 -2.22 18.93 -18.72
N VAL A 229 -1.21 19.22 -19.55
CA VAL A 229 0.09 19.72 -19.12
C VAL A 229 -0.02 21.12 -18.52
N GLU A 230 -0.81 22.00 -19.13
CA GLU A 230 -1.09 23.35 -18.58
C GLU A 230 -1.75 23.25 -17.20
N SER A 231 -2.79 22.42 -17.06
CA SER A 231 -3.44 22.18 -15.76
C SER A 231 -2.47 21.58 -14.71
N LEU A 232 -1.52 20.74 -15.14
CA LEU A 232 -0.48 20.21 -14.27
C LEU A 232 0.50 21.31 -13.83
N GLN A 233 0.87 22.24 -14.71
CA GLN A 233 1.72 23.38 -14.37
C GLN A 233 1.04 24.28 -13.35
N ASP A 234 -0.25 24.58 -13.53
CA ASP A 234 -1.05 25.33 -12.57
C ASP A 234 -1.12 24.64 -11.20
N PHE A 235 -1.28 23.32 -11.20
CA PHE A 235 -1.20 22.53 -9.98
C PHE A 235 0.16 22.66 -9.29
N LEU A 236 1.26 22.57 -10.04
CA LEU A 236 2.62 22.68 -9.48
C LEU A 236 2.95 24.07 -8.94
N THR A 237 2.42 25.14 -9.55
CA THR A 237 2.55 26.50 -9.03
C THR A 237 1.68 26.73 -7.80
N ALA A 238 0.54 26.04 -7.72
CA ALA A 238 -0.36 26.05 -6.59
C ALA A 238 0.19 25.35 -5.33
N LEU A 239 1.10 24.38 -5.46
CA LEU A 239 1.69 23.69 -4.31
C LEU A 239 2.58 24.60 -3.47
N PRO A 240 2.60 24.44 -2.14
CA PRO A 240 3.46 25.22 -1.27
C PRO A 240 4.94 25.05 -1.67
N PRO A 241 5.74 26.12 -1.62
CA PRO A 241 7.18 26.03 -1.89
C PRO A 241 7.82 25.06 -0.89
N SER A 242 8.84 24.33 -1.34
CA SER A 242 9.63 23.53 -0.41
C SER A 242 10.25 24.44 0.63
N SER A 243 10.14 24.06 1.90
CA SER A 243 10.80 24.72 3.01
C SER A 243 12.31 24.46 2.95
N GLY A 244 12.98 25.09 1.99
CA GLY A 244 14.43 25.12 1.88
C GLY A 244 15.00 26.25 2.73
N SER A 245 15.65 25.90 3.85
CA SER A 245 16.79 26.69 4.30
C SER A 245 17.92 26.49 3.28
N PRO A 246 18.59 27.55 2.79
CA PRO A 246 19.76 27.39 1.94
C PRO A 246 20.95 26.95 2.81
N SER A 247 21.21 25.65 2.92
CA SER A 247 22.54 25.20 3.34
C SER A 247 23.45 25.16 2.12
N SER A 248 24.20 26.25 1.94
CA SER A 248 25.50 26.21 1.31
C SER A 248 26.37 25.16 2.02
N ALA A 249 26.58 24.01 1.37
CA ALA A 249 27.64 23.09 1.74
C ALA A 249 28.21 22.47 0.47
N SER A 250 29.52 22.61 0.37
CA SER A 250 30.42 22.17 -0.67
C SER A 250 30.34 20.66 -0.95
N SER A 251 30.83 20.32 -2.14
CA SER A 251 31.41 19.03 -2.52
C SER A 251 32.14 18.30 -1.38
N ASP A 252 32.03 16.97 -1.39
CA ASP A 252 32.67 15.96 -0.54
C ASP A 252 32.07 15.76 0.87
N ASP A 253 31.10 14.83 0.97
CA ASP A 253 31.23 13.64 1.83
C ASP A 253 30.04 12.67 1.61
N SER A 254 30.34 11.40 1.40
CA SER A 254 29.40 10.31 1.21
C SER A 254 28.88 9.80 2.55
N THR A 255 28.05 10.58 3.23
CA THR A 255 27.35 10.15 4.44
C THR A 255 25.91 10.66 4.44
N THR A 256 25.12 10.19 3.46
CA THR A 256 23.65 10.20 3.62
C THR A 256 23.33 9.19 4.72
N SER A 257 23.07 9.65 5.93
CA SER A 257 22.71 8.79 7.06
C SER A 257 21.49 7.94 6.70
N ASP A 258 21.71 6.64 6.52
CA ASP A 258 20.77 5.64 6.00
C ASP A 258 19.50 5.49 6.85
N PRO A 259 18.30 5.79 6.31
CA PRO A 259 17.04 5.57 7.03
C PRO A 259 16.60 4.09 7.09
N VAL A 260 17.26 3.18 6.36
CA VAL A 260 16.86 1.77 6.22
C VAL A 260 17.67 0.81 7.11
N GLY A 261 18.83 1.25 7.63
CA GLY A 261 19.66 0.45 8.55
C GLY A 261 19.01 0.12 9.89
N TYR A 262 17.88 0.76 10.23
CA TYR A 262 17.18 0.62 11.52
C TYR A 262 15.90 -0.24 11.47
N LEU A 263 15.59 -0.91 10.36
CA LEU A 263 14.40 -1.77 10.32
C LEU A 263 14.58 -3.00 11.25
N PRO A 264 13.68 -3.24 12.21
CA PRO A 264 13.82 -4.30 13.19
C PRO A 264 13.77 -5.66 12.49
N VAL A 265 14.73 -6.51 12.81
CA VAL A 265 14.70 -7.91 12.39
C VAL A 265 13.47 -8.58 13.01
N LEU A 266 12.68 -9.25 12.17
CA LEU A 266 11.45 -9.88 12.62
C LEU A 266 11.76 -11.31 13.13
N PRO A 267 10.97 -11.87 14.05
CA PRO A 267 11.12 -13.28 14.44
C PRO A 267 11.01 -14.23 13.23
N GLN A 268 12.03 -15.07 13.01
CA GLN A 268 12.11 -16.02 11.90
C GLN A 268 11.03 -17.11 11.96
N ASN A 269 10.82 -17.69 13.15
CA ASN A 269 9.78 -18.68 13.38
C ASN A 269 8.58 -17.99 14.01
N ALA A 270 7.58 -17.67 13.19
CA ALA A 270 6.38 -16.99 13.63
C ALA A 270 5.14 -17.85 13.40
N TYR A 271 4.29 -17.94 14.41
CA TYR A 271 3.01 -18.63 14.34
C TYR A 271 1.89 -17.61 14.60
N PHE A 272 1.03 -17.41 13.60
CA PHE A 272 -0.11 -16.50 13.68
C PHE A 272 -1.39 -17.30 13.89
N VAL A 273 -2.02 -17.13 15.05
CA VAL A 273 -3.30 -17.77 15.36
C VAL A 273 -4.42 -17.00 14.67
N LEU A 274 -4.99 -17.60 13.63
CA LEU A 274 -6.17 -17.11 12.92
C LEU A 274 -7.27 -18.16 13.02
N PRO A 275 -8.56 -17.77 13.04
CA PRO A 275 -9.69 -18.68 13.18
C PRO A 275 -9.97 -19.44 11.87
N TYR A 276 -8.98 -20.16 11.37
CA TYR A 276 -9.07 -20.95 10.14
C TYR A 276 -9.11 -22.44 10.46
N SER A 277 -9.81 -23.21 9.62
CA SER A 277 -9.87 -24.67 9.72
C SER A 277 -8.66 -25.39 9.12
N VAL A 278 -7.78 -24.65 8.43
CA VAL A 278 -6.57 -25.16 7.77
C VAL A 278 -5.36 -24.31 8.12
N HIS A 279 -4.18 -24.92 8.07
CA HIS A 279 -2.91 -24.25 8.33
C HIS A 279 -2.21 -23.85 7.03
N TYR A 280 -1.63 -22.64 7.02
CA TYR A 280 -0.77 -22.16 5.95
C TYR A 280 0.66 -22.08 6.48
N THR A 281 1.57 -22.81 5.83
CA THR A 281 2.99 -22.82 6.19
C THR A 281 3.83 -22.39 4.99
N SER A 282 4.96 -21.74 5.25
CA SER A 282 5.88 -21.31 4.19
C SER A 282 7.32 -21.29 4.69
N LEU A 283 8.25 -21.61 3.80
CA LEU A 283 9.68 -21.51 3.99
C LEU A 283 10.24 -20.72 2.80
N ALA A 284 10.98 -19.65 3.08
CA ALA A 284 11.66 -18.87 2.05
C ALA A 284 13.18 -19.12 2.16
N LEU A 285 13.81 -19.34 1.01
CA LEU A 285 15.25 -19.59 0.92
C LEU A 285 15.91 -18.47 0.10
N PRO A 286 17.15 -18.07 0.43
CA PRO A 286 17.91 -17.14 -0.39
C PRO A 286 18.08 -17.68 -1.82
N ALA A 287 17.95 -16.80 -2.81
CA ALA A 287 18.16 -17.11 -4.22
C ALA A 287 19.16 -16.11 -4.84
N PRO A 288 19.83 -16.47 -5.94
CA PRO A 288 20.68 -15.55 -6.69
C PRO A 288 19.91 -14.30 -7.16
N LEU A 289 20.61 -13.17 -7.28
CA LEU A 289 20.06 -11.94 -7.88
C LEU A 289 19.74 -12.16 -9.36
N PHE A 290 18.77 -11.42 -9.89
CA PHE A 290 18.33 -11.56 -11.29
C PHE A 290 19.44 -11.36 -12.32
N VAL A 291 20.39 -10.48 -12.04
CA VAL A 291 21.54 -10.23 -12.92
C VAL A 291 22.64 -11.28 -12.80
N SER A 292 22.55 -12.18 -11.81
CA SER A 292 23.51 -13.28 -11.67
C SER A 292 23.34 -14.28 -12.82
N PRO A 293 24.43 -14.79 -13.41
CA PRO A 293 24.36 -15.87 -14.38
C PRO A 293 23.71 -17.15 -13.80
N ASP A 294 23.69 -17.29 -12.47
CA ASP A 294 23.09 -18.43 -11.77
C ASP A 294 21.57 -18.30 -11.56
N PHE A 295 20.96 -17.16 -11.88
CA PHE A 295 19.52 -16.91 -11.73
C PHE A 295 18.60 -17.80 -12.58
N PRO A 296 18.90 -18.06 -13.87
CA PRO A 296 17.94 -18.74 -14.75
C PRO A 296 17.67 -20.19 -14.33
N ALA A 297 18.68 -20.90 -13.82
CA ALA A 297 18.57 -22.31 -13.45
C ALA A 297 17.52 -22.59 -12.35
N PRO A 298 17.54 -21.93 -11.18
CA PRO A 298 16.50 -22.11 -10.17
C PRO A 298 15.13 -21.59 -10.63
N HIS A 299 15.09 -20.53 -11.45
CA HIS A 299 13.82 -20.01 -12.00
C HIS A 299 13.11 -21.03 -12.89
N VAL A 300 13.85 -21.71 -13.78
CA VAL A 300 13.28 -22.78 -14.61
C VAL A 300 12.93 -24.01 -13.77
N ALA A 301 13.79 -24.39 -12.81
CA ALA A 301 13.55 -25.54 -11.94
C ALA A 301 12.24 -25.42 -11.15
N ILE A 302 11.90 -24.20 -10.73
CA ILE A 302 10.65 -23.84 -10.05
C ILE A 302 9.40 -24.08 -10.92
N CYS A 303 9.50 -23.88 -12.24
CA CYS A 303 8.39 -24.07 -13.17
C CYS A 303 8.22 -25.53 -13.63
N LEU A 304 9.19 -26.40 -13.33
CA LEU A 304 9.11 -27.81 -13.72
C LEU A 304 8.14 -28.58 -12.80
N PRO A 305 7.22 -29.39 -13.34
CA PRO A 305 6.35 -30.24 -12.54
C PRO A 305 7.20 -31.22 -11.72
N ASN A 306 7.14 -31.09 -10.40
CA ASN A 306 8.03 -31.84 -9.52
C ASN A 306 7.50 -33.26 -9.32
N SER A 307 8.03 -34.24 -10.06
CA SER A 307 7.66 -35.67 -9.93
C SER A 307 8.15 -36.32 -8.63
N ARG A 308 8.94 -35.61 -7.83
CA ARG A 308 9.55 -36.08 -6.57
C ARG A 308 8.84 -35.59 -5.30
N MET A 309 7.76 -34.82 -5.41
CA MET A 309 6.96 -34.45 -4.22
C MET A 309 6.09 -35.64 -3.80
N ASN A 310 6.14 -35.96 -2.50
CA ASN A 310 5.33 -37.04 -1.93
C ASN A 310 3.84 -36.80 -2.24
N PRO A 311 3.10 -37.81 -2.72
CA PRO A 311 1.67 -37.68 -3.04
C PRO A 311 0.81 -37.28 -1.82
N GLY A 312 1.30 -37.46 -0.60
CA GLY A 312 0.64 -37.02 0.63
C GLY A 312 0.69 -35.50 0.90
N THR A 313 1.51 -34.74 0.16
CA THR A 313 1.64 -33.28 0.29
C THR A 313 0.96 -32.55 -0.89
N ALA A 314 0.20 -33.26 -1.74
CA ALA A 314 -0.37 -32.75 -3.00
C ALA A 314 -1.42 -31.63 -2.86
N ALA A 315 -1.87 -31.29 -1.64
CA ALA A 315 -2.68 -30.10 -1.36
C ALA A 315 -1.84 -28.85 -1.05
N THR A 316 -0.51 -28.95 -1.11
CA THR A 316 0.40 -27.82 -0.98
C THR A 316 0.44 -27.13 -2.34
N ALA A 317 -0.34 -26.06 -2.50
CA ALA A 317 -0.02 -25.06 -3.50
C ALA A 317 1.37 -24.50 -3.12
N VAL A 318 2.43 -25.11 -3.64
CA VAL A 318 3.73 -24.47 -3.70
C VAL A 318 3.61 -23.43 -4.79
N THR A 319 2.97 -22.32 -4.45
CA THR A 319 3.00 -21.11 -5.26
C THR A 319 4.42 -20.59 -5.17
N TYR A 320 5.25 -21.00 -6.11
CA TYR A 320 6.50 -20.33 -6.35
C TYR A 320 6.16 -18.93 -6.87
N SER A 321 6.20 -17.95 -5.97
CA SER A 321 5.96 -16.57 -6.31
C SER A 321 7.20 -15.78 -5.96
N MET A 322 8.02 -15.49 -6.98
CA MET A 322 8.96 -14.39 -6.89
C MET A 322 8.15 -13.10 -7.05
N TRP A 323 8.11 -12.31 -5.98
CA TRP A 323 7.54 -10.97 -6.01
C TRP A 323 8.69 -10.00 -6.28
N TRP A 324 8.57 -9.29 -7.41
CA TRP A 324 9.29 -8.05 -7.70
C TRP A 324 8.51 -6.87 -7.13
#